data_AF-A0A2W6CZB5-F1
#
_entry.id   AF-A0A2W6CZB5-F1
#
_cell.length_a   1.000
_cell.length_b   1.000
_cell.length_c   1.000
_cell.angle_alpha   90.00
_cell.angle_beta   90.00
_cell.angle_gamma   90.00
#
_symmetry.space_group_name_H-M   'P 1'
#
loop_
_entity.id
_entity.type
_entity.pdbx_description
1 polymer ?
#
loop_
_entity_poly.entity_id
_entity_poly.type
_entity_poly.pdbx_seq_one_letter_code
_entity_poly.pdbx_strand_id
1 'polypeptide(L)' 'MRGVIRLGELLPVVRLACTACELVYQPELADFGSGNTGCPRCGGWTWIAQLDTTSAGDGGGGVG' A
#
# COMPACT_ATOMS: atom_id res chain seq x y z
N MET A 1 -27.74 10.93 8.22
CA MET A 1 -26.65 10.54 9.16
C MET A 1 -25.34 10.90 8.48
N ARG A 2 -24.58 11.87 8.99
CA ARG A 2 -23.26 12.22 8.42
C ARG A 2 -22.26 11.16 8.89
N GLY A 3 -21.78 10.33 7.98
CA GLY A 3 -20.79 9.30 8.26
C GLY A 3 -19.48 9.94 8.73
N VAL A 4 -18.97 9.49 9.86
CA VAL A 4 -17.61 9.82 10.31
C VAL A 4 -16.66 8.95 9.51
N ILE A 5 -16.05 9.50 8.46
CA ILE A 5 -14.96 8.82 7.75
C ILE A 5 -13.74 8.82 8.67
N ARG A 6 -13.16 7.65 8.93
CA ARG A 6 -11.93 7.57 9.71
C ARG A 6 -10.78 8.05 8.82
N LEU A 7 -9.87 8.86 9.35
CA LEU A 7 -8.71 9.34 8.59
C LEU A 7 -7.92 8.18 7.94
N GLY A 8 -7.85 7.02 8.61
CA GLY A 8 -7.22 5.82 8.06
C GLY A 8 -7.89 5.22 6.82
N GLU A 9 -9.16 5.50 6.57
CA GLU A 9 -9.89 5.06 5.35
C GLU A 9 -9.65 5.98 4.15
N LEU A 10 -9.07 7.17 4.38
CA LEU A 10 -8.73 8.15 3.34
C LEU A 10 -7.26 8.08 2.92
N LEU A 11 -6.43 7.31 3.63
CA LEU A 11 -5.02 7.21 3.30
C LEU A 11 -4.82 6.28 2.09
N PRO A 12 -3.99 6.67 1.12
CA PRO A 12 -3.68 5.82 -0.02
C PRO A 12 -3.04 4.52 0.46
N VAL A 13 -3.53 3.41 -0.07
CA VAL A 13 -2.97 2.10 0.17
C VAL A 13 -1.77 1.91 -0.75
N VAL A 14 -0.62 1.53 -0.19
CA VAL A 14 0.59 1.25 -0.98
C VAL A 14 0.73 -0.25 -1.16
N ARG A 15 0.77 -0.70 -2.42
CA ARG A 15 1.12 -2.08 -2.77
C ARG A 15 2.56 -2.12 -3.27
N LEU A 16 3.37 -2.97 -2.65
CA LEU A 16 4.79 -3.11 -2.96
C LEU A 16 5.07 -4.47 -3.61
N ALA A 17 5.77 -4.45 -4.75
CA ALA A 17 6.31 -5.63 -5.39
C ALA A 17 7.84 -5.65 -5.29
N CYS A 18 8.39 -6.71 -4.69
CA CYS A 18 9.84 -6.89 -4.57
C CYS A 18 10.41 -7.34 -5.91
N THR A 19 11.37 -6.59 -6.46
CA THR A 19 11.99 -6.96 -7.74
C THR A 19 12.98 -8.13 -7.63
N ALA A 20 13.33 -8.55 -6.42
CA ALA A 20 14.28 -9.65 -6.18
C ALA A 20 13.62 -11.02 -6.04
N CYS A 21 12.44 -11.09 -5.40
CA CYS A 21 11.75 -12.36 -5.13
C CYS A 21 10.26 -12.35 -5.50
N GLU A 22 9.81 -11.29 -6.17
CA GLU A 22 8.45 -11.14 -6.71
C GLU A 22 7.34 -11.22 -5.65
N LEU A 23 7.68 -11.05 -4.36
CA LEU A 23 6.67 -10.88 -3.32
C LEU A 23 5.91 -9.57 -3.58
N VAL A 24 4.59 -9.70 -3.75
CA VAL A 24 3.65 -8.59 -3.71
C VAL A 24 2.99 -8.57 -2.34
N TYR A 25 3.09 -7.46 -1.62
CA TYR A 25 2.46 -7.30 -0.32
C TYR A 25 2.07 -5.84 -0.06
N GLN A 26 1.21 -5.64 0.92
CA GLN A 26 0.72 -4.34 1.34
C GLN A 26 1.17 -4.11 2.78
N PRO A 27 2.23 -3.31 3.01
CA PRO A 27 2.67 -2.99 4.36
C PRO A 27 1.65 -2.08 5.07
N GLU A 28 1.60 -2.19 6.40
CA GLU A 28 0.94 -1.20 7.24
C GLU A 28 1.89 -0.01 7.48
N LEU A 29 1.34 1.19 7.75
CA LEU A 29 2.18 2.35 8.09
C LEU A 29 3.08 2.08 9.30
N ALA A 30 2.63 1.25 10.24
CA ALA A 30 3.39 0.87 11.42
C ALA A 30 4.69 0.11 11.08
N ASP A 31 4.71 -0.65 9.98
CA ASP A 31 5.87 -1.45 9.57
C ASP A 31 7.09 -0.55 9.26
N PHE A 32 6.84 0.64 8.70
CA PHE A 32 7.87 1.63 8.39
C PHE A 32 8.46 2.32 9.62
N GLY A 33 7.75 2.31 10.76
CA GLY A 33 8.20 2.98 11.99
C GLY A 33 9.47 2.39 12.59
N SER A 34 9.76 1.12 12.27
CA SER A 34 10.97 0.41 12.71
C SER A 34 12.23 0.76 11.88
N GLY A 35 12.07 1.45 10.75
CA GLY A 35 13.14 1.67 9.79
C GLY A 35 13.52 0.44 8.96
N ASN A 36 12.87 -0.72 9.18
CA ASN A 36 13.09 -1.91 8.37
C ASN A 36 12.23 -1.85 7.10
N THR A 37 12.81 -1.37 6.00
CA THR A 37 12.13 -1.21 4.71
C THR A 37 12.44 -2.32 3.70
N GLY A 38 13.14 -3.38 4.14
CA GLY A 38 13.51 -4.53 3.32
C GLY A 38 12.34 -5.50 3.07
N CYS A 39 12.46 -6.33 2.05
CA CYS A 39 11.44 -7.32 1.73
C CYS A 39 11.35 -8.37 2.84
N PRO A 40 10.16 -8.62 3.43
CA PRO A 40 10.02 -9.56 4.53
C PRO A 40 10.30 -11.02 4.13
N ARG A 41 10.33 -11.33 2.82
CA ARG A 41 10.65 -12.66 2.31
C ARG A 41 12.14 -12.87 2.07
N CYS A 42 12.85 -11.89 1.49
CA CYS A 42 14.23 -12.10 1.01
C CYS A 42 15.25 -11.05 1.49
N GLY A 43 14.82 -10.00 2.21
CA GLY A 43 15.68 -8.90 2.64
C GLY A 43 16.10 -7.94 1.52
N GLY A 44 15.56 -8.06 0.30
CA GLY A 44 15.85 -7.15 -0.82
C GLY A 44 15.27 -5.75 -0.61
N TRP A 45 15.90 -4.72 -1.18
CA TRP A 45 15.58 -3.30 -0.91
C TRP A 45 14.95 -2.55 -2.09
N THR A 46 14.80 -3.22 -3.24
CA THR A 46 14.24 -2.61 -4.45
C THR A 46 12.76 -2.96 -4.58
N TRP A 47 11.94 -1.92 -4.73
CA TRP A 47 10.48 -2.00 -4.75
C TRP A 47 9.91 -1.32 -5.99
N ILE A 48 8.88 -1.93 -6.57
CA ILE A 48 7.91 -1.23 -7.44
C ILE A 48 6.68 -0.96 -6.58
N ALA A 49 6.25 0.29 -6.51
CA ALA A 49 5.12 0.71 -5.68
C ALA A 49 3.95 1.17 -6.55
N GLN A 50 2.76 0.69 -6.22
CA GLN A 50 1.49 1.19 -6.74
C GLN A 50 0.75 1.92 -5.62
N LEU A 51 0.26 3.12 -5.92
CA LEU A 51 -0.60 3.89 -5.02
C LEU A 51 -2.05 3.67 -5.44
N ASP A 52 -2.80 2.93 -4.64
CA ASP A 52 -4.23 2.77 -4.85
C ASP A 52 -4.95 3.98 -4.26
N THR A 53 -5.44 4.87 -5.14
CA THR A 53 -6.25 6.04 -4.78
C THR A 53 -7.73 5.73 -4.72
N THR A 54 -8.09 4.46 -4.51
CA THR A 54 -9.48 4.05 -4.35
C THR A 54 -9.95 4.53 -2.98
N SER A 55 -10.28 5.82 -2.90
CA SER A 55 -11.12 6.36 -1.85
C SER A 55 -12.31 5.41 -1.70
N ALA A 56 -12.52 4.87 -0.50
CA ALA A 56 -13.67 4.04 -0.19
C ALA A 56 -14.96 4.85 -0.41
N GLY A 57 -15.45 4.90 -1.66
CA GLY A 57 -16.56 5.75 -2.06
C GLY A 57 -16.68 6.03 -3.55
N ASP A 58 -15.59 5.97 -4.32
CA ASP A 58 -15.66 6.36 -5.74
C ASP A 58 -15.55 5.15 -6.66
N GLY A 59 -16.71 4.65 -7.09
CA GLY A 59 -16.82 3.76 -8.23
C GLY A 59 -16.36 4.48 -9.50
N GLY A 60 -15.08 4.29 -9.87
CA GLY A 60 -14.47 4.99 -11.00
C GLY A 60 -13.55 4.09 -11.83
N GLY A 61 -14.16 3.42 -12.81
CA GLY A 61 -13.63 3.00 -14.12
C GLY A 61 -12.12 2.77 -14.28
N GLY A 62 -11.76 1.50 -14.51
CA GLY A 62 -10.51 1.14 -15.16
C GLY A 62 -10.45 1.64 -16.60
N VAL A 63 -9.27 2.09 -17.01
CA VAL A 63 -8.84 2.16 -18.41
C VAL A 63 -7.42 1.60 -18.50
N GLY A 64 -7.25 0.59 -19.35
CA GLY A 64 -5.99 -0.10 -19.60
C GLY A 64 -6.21 -1.57 -19.88
#